data_AF-A0A2T2WLR3-F1
#
_entry.id   AF-A0A2T2WLR3-F1
#
_cell.length_a   1.000
_cell.length_b   1.000
_cell.length_c   1.000
_cell.angle_alpha   90.00
_cell.angle_beta   90.00
_cell.angle_gamma   90.00
#
_symmetry.space_group_name_H-M   'P 1'
#
loop_
_entity.id
_entity.type
_entity.pdbx_description
1 polymer ?
#
loop_
_entity_poly.entity_id
_entity_poly.type
_entity_poly.pdbx_seq_one_letter_code
_entity_poly.pdbx_strand_id
1 'polypeptide(L)'
;MLHHCRLDNFSEHQAEHRLVAADLDAGMRLLRTSLRNRDAQGAYEVAEALLDIWTERELAHAQAEELWLYETLPILKTLRRDHDLMATWVNETRELLDREGRVSPPALMRLEALETLLHTHHDHEMQYLHSYCSQETAGTFPIPQCDSPL
;
A
#
# COMPACT_ATOMS: atom_id res chain seq x y z
N MET A 1 -31.88 11.23 -9.80
CA MET A 1 -30.58 10.85 -10.39
C MET A 1 -29.91 9.94 -9.40
N LEU A 2 -29.72 8.67 -9.76
CA LEU A 2 -29.02 7.67 -8.94
C LEU A 2 -27.55 8.07 -8.89
N HIS A 3 -27.04 8.42 -7.71
CA HIS A 3 -25.61 8.54 -7.47
C HIS A 3 -25.00 7.17 -7.75
N HIS A 4 -24.39 7.02 -8.93
CA HIS A 4 -23.52 5.91 -9.23
C HIS A 4 -22.38 5.94 -8.21
N CYS A 5 -22.03 4.76 -7.71
CA CYS A 5 -20.91 4.54 -6.82
C CYS A 5 -19.73 5.37 -7.33
N ARG A 6 -19.22 6.31 -6.51
CA ARG A 6 -18.10 7.19 -6.87
C ARG A 6 -16.75 6.44 -6.90
N LEU A 7 -16.80 5.12 -7.10
CA LEU A 7 -15.73 4.14 -7.23
C LEU A 7 -15.91 3.38 -8.56
N ASP A 8 -16.20 4.09 -9.66
CA ASP A 8 -16.15 3.50 -11.01
C ASP A 8 -14.79 2.80 -11.28
N ASN A 9 -13.78 3.13 -10.47
CA ASN A 9 -12.42 2.59 -10.54
C ASN A 9 -12.10 1.54 -9.46
N PHE A 10 -13.07 0.98 -8.70
CA PHE A 10 -12.74 -0.03 -7.67
C PHE A 10 -11.95 -1.23 -8.26
N SER A 11 -12.32 -1.68 -9.46
CA SER A 11 -11.59 -2.75 -10.15
C SER A 11 -10.21 -2.32 -10.63
N GLU A 12 -10.03 -1.04 -11.00
CA GLU A 12 -8.74 -0.48 -11.40
C GLU A 12 -7.82 -0.34 -10.18
N HIS A 13 -8.32 0.23 -9.08
CA HIS A 13 -7.64 0.33 -7.80
C HIS A 13 -7.14 -1.04 -7.30
N GLN A 14 -8.04 -2.04 -7.31
CA GLN A 14 -7.67 -3.41 -6.96
C GLN A 14 -6.61 -3.99 -7.92
N ALA A 15 -6.65 -3.63 -9.20
CA ALA A 15 -5.65 -4.09 -10.15
C ALA A 15 -4.28 -3.45 -9.88
N GLU A 16 -4.24 -2.16 -9.53
CA GLU A 16 -3.01 -1.46 -9.14
C GLU A 16 -2.35 -2.10 -7.91
N HIS A 17 -3.11 -2.34 -6.84
CA HIS A 17 -2.66 -3.08 -5.66
C HIS A 17 -2.03 -4.43 -6.04
N ARG A 18 -2.74 -5.24 -6.84
CA ARG A 18 -2.27 -6.56 -7.27
C ARG A 18 -0.99 -6.50 -8.10
N LEU A 19 -0.88 -5.51 -8.99
CA LEU A 19 0.31 -5.36 -9.83
C LEU A 19 1.52 -4.98 -8.98
N VAL A 20 1.38 -4.02 -8.07
CA VAL A 20 2.47 -3.61 -7.18
C VAL A 20 2.89 -4.76 -6.27
N ALA A 21 1.93 -5.45 -5.64
CA ALA A 21 2.21 -6.62 -4.80
C ALA A 21 2.92 -7.74 -5.56
N ALA A 22 2.49 -8.05 -6.79
CA ALA A 22 3.12 -9.08 -7.62
C ALA A 22 4.58 -8.75 -7.96
N ASP A 23 4.87 -7.49 -8.29
CA ASP A 23 6.22 -7.03 -8.63
C ASP A 23 7.14 -7.04 -7.40
N LEU A 24 6.64 -6.57 -6.25
CA LEU A 24 7.38 -6.59 -4.99
C LEU A 24 7.65 -8.03 -4.51
N ASP A 25 6.67 -8.92 -4.59
CA ASP A 25 6.84 -10.35 -4.27
C ASP A 25 7.89 -11.01 -5.20
N ALA A 26 7.88 -10.66 -6.49
CA ALA A 26 8.86 -11.16 -7.44
C ALA A 26 10.27 -10.64 -7.11
N GLY A 27 10.42 -9.35 -6.82
CA GLY A 27 11.68 -8.76 -6.39
C GLY A 27 12.19 -9.38 -5.08
N MET A 28 11.32 -9.62 -4.10
CA MET A 28 11.69 -10.28 -2.84
C MET A 28 12.17 -11.72 -3.06
N ARG A 29 11.55 -12.47 -3.98
CA ARG A 29 12.06 -13.80 -4.37
C ARG A 29 13.43 -13.74 -5.04
N LEU A 30 13.67 -12.75 -5.89
CA LEU A 30 14.98 -12.53 -6.53
C LEU A 30 16.03 -12.17 -5.48
N LEU A 31 15.73 -11.23 -4.58
CA LEU A 31 16.62 -10.82 -3.49
C LEU A 31 17.04 -12.01 -2.63
N ARG A 32 16.06 -12.81 -2.17
CA ARG A 32 16.32 -14.04 -1.39
C ARG A 32 17.19 -15.03 -2.19
N THR A 33 17.03 -15.09 -3.51
CA THR A 33 17.84 -15.95 -4.37
C THR A 33 19.28 -15.47 -4.48
N SER A 34 19.50 -14.18 -4.72
CA SER A 34 20.84 -13.58 -4.76
C SER A 34 21.58 -13.78 -3.43
N LEU A 35 20.89 -13.56 -2.30
CA LEU A 35 21.45 -13.79 -0.97
C LEU A 35 21.86 -15.26 -0.73
N ARG A 36 21.00 -16.23 -1.10
CA ARG A 36 21.35 -17.67 -1.00
C ARG A 36 22.55 -18.05 -1.86
N ASN A 37 22.67 -17.43 -3.04
CA ASN A 37 23.77 -17.66 -3.96
C ASN A 37 25.06 -16.90 -3.58
N ARG A 38 25.04 -16.14 -2.48
CA ARG A 38 26.13 -15.25 -2.05
C ARG A 38 26.51 -14.20 -3.09
N ASP A 39 25.56 -13.83 -3.95
CA ASP A 39 25.70 -12.74 -4.91
C ASP A 39 25.34 -11.42 -4.22
N ALA A 40 26.33 -10.81 -3.56
CA ALA A 40 26.13 -9.58 -2.81
C ALA A 40 25.77 -8.39 -3.70
N GLN A 41 26.36 -8.30 -4.89
CA GLN A 41 26.10 -7.22 -5.83
C GLN A 41 24.68 -7.34 -6.41
N GLY A 42 24.30 -8.53 -6.87
CA GLY A 42 22.94 -8.77 -7.36
C GLY A 42 21.88 -8.59 -6.27
N ALA A 43 22.19 -8.94 -5.02
CA ALA A 43 21.28 -8.65 -3.90
C ALA A 43 21.11 -7.14 -3.66
N TYR A 44 22.19 -6.37 -3.72
CA TYR A 44 22.14 -4.91 -3.58
C TYR A 44 21.32 -4.26 -4.70
N GLU A 45 21.57 -4.63 -5.96
CA GLU A 45 20.84 -4.12 -7.12
C GLU A 45 19.34 -4.44 -7.07
N VAL A 46 18.98 -5.65 -6.65
CA VAL A 46 17.57 -6.02 -6.47
C VAL A 46 16.93 -5.23 -5.32
N ALA A 47 17.66 -4.99 -4.22
CA ALA A 47 17.15 -4.21 -3.10
C ALA A 47 16.90 -2.75 -3.47
N GLU A 48 17.79 -2.12 -4.24
CA GLU A 48 17.59 -0.78 -4.79
C GLU A 48 16.34 -0.74 -5.69
N ALA A 49 16.21 -1.69 -6.62
CA ALA A 49 15.05 -1.77 -7.51
C ALA A 49 13.72 -1.95 -6.73
N LEU A 50 13.73 -2.72 -5.64
CA LEU A 50 12.57 -2.85 -4.75
C LEU A 50 12.20 -1.50 -4.12
N LEU A 51 13.17 -0.74 -3.61
CA LEU A 51 12.93 0.58 -3.00
C LEU A 51 12.44 1.61 -4.01
N ASP A 52 12.83 1.50 -5.27
CA ASP A 52 12.33 2.34 -6.35
C ASP A 52 10.86 2.01 -6.65
N ILE A 53 10.49 0.72 -6.74
CA ILE A 53 9.07 0.31 -6.89
C ILE A 53 8.23 0.85 -5.72
N TRP A 54 8.72 0.72 -4.49
CA TRP A 54 8.05 1.28 -3.31
C TRP A 54 7.82 2.79 -3.43
N THR A 55 8.84 3.54 -3.85
CA THR A 55 8.79 5.01 -3.89
C THR A 55 7.93 5.52 -5.04
N GLU A 56 8.14 4.97 -6.23
CA GLU A 56 7.53 5.48 -7.47
C GLU A 56 6.10 4.99 -7.67
N ARG A 57 5.72 3.87 -7.05
CA ARG A 57 4.41 3.26 -7.26
C ARG A 57 3.60 3.23 -5.98
N GLU A 58 4.04 2.50 -4.96
CA GLU A 58 3.20 2.31 -3.76
C GLU A 58 3.01 3.59 -2.97
N LEU A 59 4.09 4.29 -2.63
CA LEU A 59 4.00 5.54 -1.86
C LEU A 59 3.34 6.68 -2.66
N ALA A 60 3.55 6.70 -3.98
CA ALA A 60 2.87 7.65 -4.86
C ALA A 60 1.35 7.38 -4.93
N HIS A 61 0.97 6.11 -4.98
CA HIS A 61 -0.43 5.66 -4.94
C HIS A 61 -1.09 6.02 -3.60
N ALA A 62 -0.44 5.68 -2.48
CA ALA A 62 -0.85 6.04 -1.13
C ALA A 62 -1.11 7.56 -0.97
N GLN A 63 -0.24 8.41 -1.54
CA GLN A 63 -0.43 9.86 -1.53
C GLN A 63 -1.67 10.29 -2.33
N ALA A 64 -1.95 9.65 -3.46
CA ALA A 64 -3.13 9.93 -4.26
C ALA A 64 -4.43 9.51 -3.53
N GLU A 65 -4.43 8.35 -2.88
CA GLU A 65 -5.53 7.88 -2.03
C GLU A 65 -5.83 8.89 -0.91
N GLU A 66 -4.79 9.35 -0.23
CA GLU A 66 -4.95 10.32 0.85
C GLU A 66 -5.52 11.67 0.40
N LEU A 67 -5.16 12.11 -0.81
CA LEU A 67 -5.63 13.38 -1.35
C LEU A 67 -7.09 13.30 -1.84
N TRP A 68 -7.48 12.18 -2.42
CA TRP A 68 -8.76 12.06 -3.13
C TRP A 68 -9.73 11.07 -2.48
N LEU A 69 -9.27 9.85 -2.23
CA LEU A 69 -10.09 8.76 -1.72
C LEU A 69 -10.49 9.00 -0.26
N TYR A 70 -9.56 9.46 0.59
CA TYR A 70 -9.82 9.65 2.02
C TYR A 70 -10.72 10.85 2.32
N GLU A 71 -10.77 11.83 1.43
CA GLU A 71 -11.75 12.93 1.51
C GLU A 71 -13.16 12.44 1.17
N THR A 72 -13.28 11.44 0.31
CA THR A 72 -14.56 10.81 -0.03
C THR A 72 -14.97 9.78 1.02
N LEU A 73 -14.01 9.04 1.57
CA LEU A 73 -14.21 7.96 2.55
C LEU A 73 -13.35 8.20 3.80
N PRO A 74 -13.77 9.07 4.73
CA PRO A 74 -12.98 9.42 5.91
C PRO A 74 -12.62 8.24 6.82
N ILE A 75 -13.37 7.12 6.74
CA ILE A 75 -13.07 5.90 7.49
C ILE A 75 -11.69 5.33 7.17
N LEU A 76 -11.19 5.55 5.94
CA LEU A 76 -9.88 5.08 5.49
C LEU A 76 -8.72 5.88 6.09
N LYS A 77 -8.96 7.05 6.70
CA LYS A 77 -7.91 7.84 7.38
C LYS A 77 -7.23 7.07 8.51
N THR A 78 -7.83 5.98 8.99
CA THR A 78 -7.20 5.05 9.94
C THR A 78 -6.00 4.32 9.36
N LEU A 79 -5.95 4.15 8.02
CA LEU A 79 -4.89 3.45 7.29
C LEU A 79 -3.69 4.35 6.96
N ARG A 80 -3.81 5.69 7.10
CA ARG A 80 -2.68 6.63 6.91
C ARG A 80 -1.44 6.26 7.72
N ARG A 81 -1.65 5.71 8.93
CA ARG A 81 -0.55 5.24 9.78
C ARG A 81 0.35 4.23 9.05
N ASP A 82 -0.23 3.36 8.23
CA ASP A 82 0.51 2.34 7.51
C ASP A 82 1.38 3.00 6.42
N HIS A 83 0.85 4.00 5.71
CA HIS A 83 1.61 4.79 4.73
C HIS A 83 2.81 5.50 5.37
N ASP A 84 2.60 6.17 6.50
CA ASP A 84 3.68 6.84 7.24
C ASP A 84 4.79 5.85 7.65
N LEU A 85 4.39 4.65 8.07
CA LEU A 85 5.30 3.59 8.47
C LEU A 85 6.06 3.00 7.27
N MET A 86 5.38 2.77 6.15
CA MET A 86 6.00 2.33 4.90
C MET A 86 7.05 3.34 4.43
N ALA A 87 6.69 4.63 4.37
CA ALA A 87 7.61 5.69 3.97
C ALA A 87 8.84 5.77 4.87
N THR A 88 8.64 5.65 6.18
CA THR A 88 9.74 5.63 7.16
C THR A 88 10.68 4.44 6.90
N TRP A 89 10.15 3.23 6.72
CA TRP A 89 10.97 2.04 6.52
C TRP A 89 11.65 2.01 5.15
N VAL A 90 11.04 2.55 4.10
CA VAL A 90 11.69 2.73 2.80
C VAL A 90 12.93 3.62 2.95
N ASN A 91 12.80 4.77 3.62
CA ASN A 91 13.91 5.69 3.86
C ASN A 91 15.01 5.06 4.73
N GLU A 92 14.64 4.45 5.87
CA GLU A 92 15.61 3.77 6.75
C GLU A 92 16.36 2.65 6.00
N THR A 93 15.68 1.90 5.14
CA THR A 93 16.31 0.83 4.36
C THR A 93 17.28 1.39 3.34
N ARG A 94 16.93 2.49 2.65
CA ARG A 94 17.83 3.15 1.70
C ARG A 94 19.09 3.66 2.41
N GLU A 95 18.94 4.31 3.57
CA GLU A 95 20.08 4.74 4.39
C GLU A 95 20.98 3.57 4.84
N LEU A 96 20.39 2.42 5.15
CA LEU A 96 21.14 1.21 5.49
C LEU A 96 21.94 0.68 4.29
N LEU A 97 21.32 0.62 3.11
CA LEU A 97 21.97 0.18 1.88
C LEU A 97 23.11 1.12 1.47
N ASP A 98 22.88 2.43 1.48
CA ASP A 98 23.89 3.45 1.14
C ASP A 98 25.09 3.39 2.08
N ARG A 99 24.84 3.25 3.39
CA ARG A 99 25.91 3.21 4.39
C ARG A 99 26.74 1.93 4.31
N GLU A 100 26.11 0.80 4.04
CA GLU A 100 26.78 -0.51 4.10
C GLU A 100 27.27 -1.01 2.74
N GLY A 101 26.76 -0.46 1.63
CA GLY A 101 27.07 -0.89 0.26
C GLY A 101 26.65 -2.34 -0.05
N ARG A 102 25.75 -2.91 0.76
CA ARG A 102 25.26 -4.28 0.65
C ARG A 102 23.97 -4.45 1.43
N VAL A 103 23.22 -5.51 1.13
CA VAL A 103 22.03 -5.88 1.91
C VAL A 103 22.46 -6.47 3.26
N SER A 104 22.28 -5.70 4.32
CA SER A 104 22.56 -6.11 5.69
C SER A 104 21.35 -6.80 6.33
N PRO A 105 21.53 -7.58 7.43
CA PRO A 105 20.38 -8.21 8.10
C PRO A 105 19.30 -7.20 8.53
N PRO A 106 19.62 -6.01 9.08
CA PRO A 106 18.62 -4.98 9.34
C PRO A 106 17.87 -4.51 8.08
N ALA A 107 18.58 -4.30 6.96
CA ALA A 107 17.96 -3.88 5.70
C ALA A 107 16.99 -4.96 5.17
N LEU A 108 17.41 -6.23 5.20
CA LEU A 108 16.56 -7.36 4.81
C LEU A 108 15.31 -7.45 5.68
N MET A 109 15.46 -7.34 7.01
CA MET A 109 14.32 -7.38 7.94
C MET A 109 13.31 -6.26 7.65
N ARG A 110 13.78 -5.06 7.26
CA ARG A 110 12.89 -3.96 6.87
C ARG A 110 12.14 -4.25 5.57
N LEU A 111 12.81 -4.79 4.56
CA LEU A 111 12.18 -5.18 3.30
C LEU A 111 11.12 -6.28 3.50
N GLU A 112 11.38 -7.27 4.36
CA GLU A 112 10.41 -8.32 4.71
C GLU A 112 9.21 -7.77 5.51
N ALA A 113 9.46 -6.80 6.40
CA ALA A 113 8.40 -6.12 7.14
C ALA A 113 7.52 -5.26 6.23
N LEU A 114 8.13 -4.57 5.25
CA LEU A 114 7.44 -3.81 4.21
C LEU A 114 6.54 -4.72 3.35
N GLU A 115 7.06 -5.85 2.86
CA GLU A 115 6.28 -6.87 2.13
C GLU A 115 5.04 -7.30 2.93
N THR A 116 5.21 -7.61 4.23
CA THR A 116 4.10 -8.02 5.09
C THR A 116 3.08 -6.91 5.34
N LEU A 117 3.56 -5.69 5.57
CA LEU A 117 2.70 -4.52 5.80
C LEU A 117 1.87 -4.20 4.55
N LEU A 118 2.46 -4.29 3.35
CA LEU A 118 1.77 -4.10 2.07
C LEU A 118 0.52 -4.98 1.97
N HIS A 119 0.72 -6.29 2.09
CA HIS A 119 -0.36 -7.27 1.91
C HIS A 119 -1.47 -7.04 2.93
N THR A 120 -1.10 -6.75 4.18
CA THR A 120 -2.09 -6.49 5.25
C THR A 120 -2.85 -5.18 5.01
N HIS A 121 -2.15 -4.15 4.54
CA HIS A 121 -2.73 -2.84 4.24
C HIS A 121 -3.71 -2.93 3.05
N HIS A 122 -3.29 -3.53 1.93
CA HIS A 122 -4.15 -3.77 0.77
C HIS A 122 -5.40 -4.56 1.15
N ASP A 123 -5.25 -5.65 1.91
CA ASP A 123 -6.39 -6.46 2.36
C ASP A 123 -7.38 -5.64 3.20
N HIS A 124 -6.89 -4.84 4.16
CA HIS A 124 -7.75 -4.00 4.99
C HIS A 124 -8.46 -2.91 4.18
N GLU A 125 -7.74 -2.22 3.29
CA GLU A 125 -8.35 -1.18 2.46
C GLU A 125 -9.44 -1.77 1.56
N MET A 126 -9.16 -2.89 0.90
CA MET A 126 -10.13 -3.57 0.04
C MET A 126 -11.37 -4.04 0.81
N GLN A 127 -11.22 -4.45 2.08
CA GLN A 127 -12.36 -4.78 2.95
C GLN A 127 -13.25 -3.55 3.23
N TYR A 128 -12.65 -2.40 3.53
CA TYR A 128 -13.40 -1.16 3.75
C TYR A 128 -14.12 -0.72 2.48
N LEU A 129 -13.42 -0.70 1.34
CA LEU A 129 -13.99 -0.31 0.05
C LEU A 129 -15.12 -1.25 -0.39
N HIS A 130 -14.93 -2.57 -0.24
CA HIS A 130 -15.97 -3.55 -0.55
C HIS A 130 -17.21 -3.36 0.33
N SER A 131 -17.01 -3.11 1.63
CA SER A 131 -18.11 -2.86 2.57
C SER A 131 -18.90 -1.60 2.20
N TYR A 132 -18.19 -0.54 1.81
CA TYR A 132 -18.81 0.71 1.34
C TYR A 132 -19.64 0.49 0.06
N CYS A 133 -19.05 -0.12 -0.97
CA CYS A 133 -19.75 -0.45 -2.22
C CYS A 133 -21.00 -1.32 -1.98
N SER A 134 -20.89 -2.32 -1.10
CA SER A 134 -22.00 -3.21 -0.77
C SER A 134 -23.15 -2.47 -0.09
N GLN A 135 -22.86 -1.53 0.80
CA GLN A 135 -23.89 -0.73 1.51
C GLN A 135 -24.61 0.25 0.57
N GLU A 136 -23.92 0.86 -0.39
CA GLU A 136 -24.55 1.73 -1.38
C GLU A 136 -25.50 0.95 -2.31
N THR A 137 -25.11 -0.26 -2.75
CA THR A 137 -25.99 -1.08 -3.61
C THR A 137 -27.24 -1.58 -2.91
N ALA A 138 -27.21 -1.71 -1.58
CA ALA A 138 -28.35 -2.15 -0.77
C ALA A 138 -29.39 -1.03 -0.48
N GLY A 139 -29.10 0.22 -0.84
CA GLY A 139 -30.03 1.35 -0.68
C GLY A 139 -30.31 1.77 0.77
N THR A 140 -29.57 1.25 1.75
CA THR A 140 -29.74 1.57 3.17
C THR A 140 -28.81 2.69 3.62
N PHE A 141 -29.16 3.93 3.29
CA PHE A 141 -28.77 5.06 4.14
C PHE A 141 -29.93 5.35 5.10
N PRO A 142 -29.78 5.17 6.42
CA PRO A 142 -30.67 5.84 7.35
C PRO A 142 -30.41 7.34 7.20
N ILE A 143 -31.32 8.05 6.53
CA ILE A 143 -31.35 9.51 6.55
C ILE A 143 -31.40 9.90 8.04
N PRO A 144 -30.42 10.65 8.57
CA PRO A 144 -30.56 11.21 9.91
C PRO A 144 -31.81 12.09 9.87
N GLN A 145 -32.85 11.70 10.61
CA GLN A 145 -33.99 12.57 10.82
C GLN A 145 -33.45 13.80 11.55
N CYS A 146 -33.28 14.90 10.82
CA CYS A 146 -33.18 16.21 11.43
C CYS A 146 -34.52 16.47 12.10
N ASP A 147 -34.57 16.27 13.41
CA ASP A 147 -35.64 16.77 14.25
C ASP A 147 -35.79 18.28 13.98
N SER A 148 -36.92 18.65 13.37
CA SER A 148 -37.27 20.04 13.17
C SER A 148 -37.58 20.66 14.52
N PRO A 149 -36.98 21.81 14.89
CA PRO A 149 -37.34 22.49 16.11
C PRO A 149 -38.75 23.08 15.96
N LEU A 150 -39.60 22.80 16.95
CA LEU A 150 -40.88 23.47 17.20
C LEU A 150 -40.66 24.91 17.70
#